data_AF-A0A821HF11-F1
#
_entry.id   AF-A0A821HF11-F1
#
_cell.length_a   1.000
_cell.length_b   1.000
_cell.length_c   1.000
_cell.angle_alpha   90.00
_cell.angle_beta   90.00
_cell.angle_gamma   90.00
#
_symmetry.space_group_name_H-M   'P 1'
#
loop_
_entity.id
_entity.type
_entity.pdbx_description
1 polymer ?
#
loop_
_entity_poly.entity_id
_entity_poly.type
_entity_poly.pdbx_seq_one_letter_code
_entity_poly.pdbx_strand_id
1 'polypeptide(L)'
;MVCVLNHQQQCVLIDDACILYLQLCQHGSKCHELKNSQHNNKCLHPPICSYQDATSSCEQMDDEVHMFTFLHNIKCQYSGQCNDKDPKHLSEYDHPDYCIDGGNCQNVYQEHLLAYRHLPLCSDGFNCSKYLKRDNDHCKEFRHCKSICPYDNCCVQFHDKQHFENTIHSFRLPCPFTPYNCSMYVEFIQTGNTNKISSEVENHCYKYSHVCPFGRQCKTKDEKHFEISIHIARKICSNVDKCSQLTDEEHLESFSHPGIRDIRLFCREPGFKCSDRLKNEHLKKYRHGKNHNHLSAVQSTNLNSSINFVRNQSQLIRTVNNYVDVSNWKKSKISPEILNWIQALQPVHRCAPHIFESILVHGHVMSRHYMNLLKQPAYVAKAVRQHGRIRLIFLKHNIPAVKDNAFRLITALVEAEFAKSKASSGTTPLSDDHDYTMKVIEKKLIPPLTDHDINIIHQWSKKIAQESIKLHQNPMGIGYVVDQTLGTDKHVFSILGPHLGHYYGDII
;
A
#
# COMPACT_ATOMS: atom_id res chain seq x y z
N MET A 1 31.13 50.04 -32.28
CA MET A 1 30.16 49.50 -31.31
C MET A 1 28.83 50.19 -31.60
N VAL A 2 27.92 49.53 -32.31
CA VAL A 2 26.64 50.14 -32.70
C VAL A 2 25.63 49.78 -31.61
N CYS A 3 25.25 50.76 -30.79
CA CYS A 3 24.21 50.58 -29.77
C CYS A 3 22.83 50.69 -30.43
N VAL A 4 22.09 49.60 -30.48
CA VAL A 4 20.64 49.62 -30.70
C VAL A 4 19.97 49.45 -29.34
N LEU A 5 19.54 50.55 -28.73
CA LEU A 5 18.81 50.57 -27.46
C LEU A 5 17.35 50.94 -27.73
N ASN A 6 16.45 49.99 -27.45
CA ASN A 6 15.01 50.17 -27.60
C ASN A 6 14.40 50.55 -26.24
N HIS A 7 14.66 51.77 -25.76
CA HIS A 7 13.83 52.43 -24.73
C HIS A 7 14.03 53.96 -24.79
N GLN A 8 13.00 54.67 -25.25
CA GLN A 8 13.02 56.08 -25.68
C GLN A 8 13.24 57.14 -24.57
N GLN A 9 13.80 56.82 -23.41
CA GLN A 9 13.94 57.81 -22.31
C GLN A 9 15.32 57.85 -21.62
N GLN A 10 16.31 57.05 -22.03
CA GLN A 10 17.55 56.87 -21.24
C GLN A 10 18.86 57.24 -21.96
N CYS A 11 18.79 57.81 -23.16
CA CYS A 11 19.96 58.28 -23.89
C CYS A 11 19.63 59.39 -24.89
N VAL A 12 20.56 60.35 -25.07
CA VAL A 12 20.54 61.36 -26.14
C VAL A 12 21.68 61.06 -27.11
N LEU A 13 21.35 60.99 -28.40
CA LEU A 13 22.32 60.84 -29.49
C LEU A 13 22.70 62.24 -30.01
N ILE A 14 23.99 62.56 -29.99
CA ILE A 14 24.56 63.72 -30.67
C ILE A 14 25.64 63.20 -31.61
N ASP A 15 25.40 63.36 -32.92
CA ASP A 15 26.24 62.81 -34.00
C ASP A 15 26.52 61.30 -33.81
N ASP A 16 27.78 60.92 -33.58
CA ASP A 16 28.25 59.54 -33.36
C ASP A 16 28.44 59.19 -31.86
N ALA A 17 28.07 60.10 -30.94
CA ALA A 17 28.23 59.92 -29.49
C ALA A 17 26.87 59.70 -28.81
N CYS A 18 26.74 58.56 -28.11
CA CYS A 18 25.60 58.27 -27.25
C CYS A 18 25.90 58.74 -25.82
N ILE A 19 25.15 59.74 -25.34
CA ILE A 19 25.21 60.19 -23.95
C ILE A 19 24.22 59.34 -23.15
N LEU A 20 24.76 58.45 -22.31
CA LEU A 20 23.99 57.61 -21.41
C LEU A 20 23.74 58.36 -20.10
N TYR A 21 22.47 58.49 -19.70
CA TYR A 21 22.11 59.14 -18.43
C TYR A 21 22.35 58.25 -17.20
N LEU A 22 22.51 56.96 -17.43
CA LEU A 22 22.78 55.94 -16.42
C LEU A 22 24.07 55.22 -16.79
N GLN A 23 24.84 54.79 -15.78
CA GLN A 23 26.06 54.04 -16.03
C GLN A 23 25.73 52.66 -16.60
N LEU A 24 26.57 52.15 -17.50
CA LEU A 24 26.48 50.75 -17.95
C LEU A 24 26.77 49.83 -16.76
N CYS A 25 25.95 48.79 -16.61
CA CYS A 25 26.24 47.75 -15.64
C CYS A 25 27.59 47.09 -15.98
N GLN A 26 28.52 47.05 -15.02
CA GLN A 26 29.84 46.44 -15.19
C GLN A 26 29.76 44.92 -15.47
N HIS A 27 28.63 44.30 -15.13
CA HIS A 27 28.38 42.88 -15.35
C HIS A 27 27.61 42.58 -16.65
N GLY A 28 27.19 43.61 -17.41
CA GLY A 28 26.58 43.44 -18.73
C GLY A 28 25.42 42.45 -18.76
N SER A 29 25.45 41.51 -19.71
CA SER A 29 24.43 40.46 -19.87
C SER A 29 24.46 39.40 -18.76
N LYS A 30 25.50 39.40 -17.92
CA LYS A 30 25.72 38.46 -16.82
C LYS A 30 25.40 39.06 -15.45
N CYS A 31 24.68 40.19 -15.40
CA CYS A 31 24.31 40.80 -14.15
C CYS A 31 23.28 39.94 -13.38
N HIS A 32 23.59 39.56 -12.14
CA HIS A 32 22.67 38.78 -11.29
C HIS A 32 21.51 39.63 -10.73
N GLU A 33 21.56 40.95 -10.87
CA GLU A 33 20.56 41.89 -10.36
C GLU A 33 19.59 42.40 -11.45
N LEU A 34 19.52 41.74 -12.61
CA LEU A 34 18.63 42.12 -13.73
C LEU A 34 17.15 42.21 -13.36
N LYS A 35 16.72 41.53 -12.28
CA LYS A 35 15.33 41.56 -11.77
C LYS A 35 15.13 42.53 -10.59
N ASN A 36 16.18 43.23 -10.14
CA ASN A 36 16.10 44.19 -9.05
C ASN A 36 15.76 45.60 -9.59
N SER A 37 14.57 46.10 -9.24
CA SER A 37 14.09 47.40 -9.69
C SER A 37 14.97 48.58 -9.24
N GLN A 38 15.58 48.50 -8.06
CA GLN A 38 16.48 49.56 -7.58
C GLN A 38 17.80 49.61 -8.34
N HIS A 39 18.30 48.46 -8.79
CA HIS A 39 19.51 48.35 -9.61
C HIS A 39 19.25 48.78 -11.05
N ASN A 40 18.15 48.31 -11.65
CA ASN A 40 17.77 48.69 -13.02
C ASN A 40 17.46 50.19 -13.17
N ASN A 41 17.07 50.87 -12.09
CA ASN A 41 16.89 52.33 -12.09
C ASN A 41 18.22 53.10 -12.02
N LYS A 42 19.35 52.44 -11.73
CA LYS A 42 20.68 53.05 -11.58
C LYS A 42 21.67 52.64 -12.68
N CYS A 43 21.46 51.48 -13.31
CA CYS A 43 22.37 50.92 -14.30
C CYS A 43 21.63 50.50 -15.57
N LEU A 44 22.27 50.69 -16.73
CA LEU A 44 21.81 50.17 -18.02
C LEU A 44 22.32 48.75 -18.25
N HIS A 45 21.46 47.91 -18.80
CA HIS A 45 21.79 46.54 -19.21
C HIS A 45 21.70 46.40 -20.73
N PRO A 46 22.39 45.40 -21.31
CA PRO A 46 22.26 45.13 -22.74
C PRO A 46 20.82 44.78 -23.13
N PRO A 47 20.43 45.01 -24.40
CA PRO A 47 19.08 44.70 -24.86
C PRO A 47 18.79 43.20 -24.87
N ILE A 48 17.51 42.83 -24.81
CA ILE A 48 17.07 41.44 -25.00
C ILE A 48 17.36 41.02 -26.44
N CYS A 49 17.82 39.78 -26.61
CA CYS A 49 18.06 39.18 -27.92
C CYS A 49 16.79 39.21 -28.78
N SER A 50 16.83 39.94 -29.90
CA SER A 50 15.69 40.08 -30.82
C SER A 50 15.26 38.75 -31.47
N TYR A 51 16.19 37.82 -31.65
CA TYR A 51 15.85 36.47 -32.13
C TYR A 51 15.02 35.71 -31.09
N GLN A 52 15.38 35.82 -29.82
CA GLN A 52 14.64 35.16 -28.75
C GLN A 52 13.25 35.78 -28.51
N ASP A 53 13.14 37.11 -28.62
CA ASP A 53 11.87 37.83 -28.50
C ASP A 53 10.86 37.39 -29.59
N ALA A 54 11.36 37.11 -30.80
CA ALA A 54 10.53 36.69 -31.93
C ALA A 54 10.20 35.19 -31.98
N THR A 55 11.11 34.29 -31.58
CA THR A 55 10.98 32.84 -31.84
C THR A 55 11.10 31.96 -30.59
N SER A 56 11.20 32.54 -29.39
CA SER A 56 11.44 31.83 -28.12
C SER A 56 12.75 31.02 -28.05
N SER A 57 13.62 31.12 -29.06
CA SER A 57 14.92 30.43 -29.12
C SER A 57 15.94 31.29 -29.89
N CYS A 58 17.22 31.19 -29.53
CA CYS A 58 18.30 31.88 -30.24
C CYS A 58 19.21 30.84 -30.88
N GLU A 59 19.53 31.01 -32.17
CA GLU A 59 20.44 30.11 -32.89
C GLU A 59 21.92 30.45 -32.65
N GLN A 60 22.21 31.56 -31.97
CA GLN A 60 23.55 32.09 -31.72
C GLN A 60 24.00 31.88 -30.26
N MET A 61 23.46 30.87 -29.58
CA MET A 61 23.79 30.57 -28.18
C MET A 61 25.27 30.19 -27.97
N ASP A 62 25.96 29.76 -29.03
CA ASP A 62 27.38 29.39 -29.01
C ASP A 62 28.32 30.57 -29.36
N ASP A 63 27.79 31.74 -29.73
CA ASP A 63 28.59 32.93 -30.03
C ASP A 63 28.84 33.73 -28.74
N GLU A 64 30.08 33.70 -28.26
CA GLU A 64 30.48 34.38 -27.02
C GLU A 64 30.23 35.89 -27.05
N VAL A 65 30.38 36.53 -28.22
CA VAL A 65 30.15 37.98 -28.38
C VAL A 65 28.66 38.27 -28.32
N HIS A 66 27.85 37.44 -28.98
CA HIS A 66 26.38 37.53 -28.93
C HIS A 66 25.84 37.34 -27.51
N MET A 67 26.29 36.29 -26.81
CA MET A 67 25.89 35.99 -25.43
C MET A 67 26.38 37.03 -24.42
N PHE A 68 27.44 37.79 -24.74
CA PHE A 68 27.87 38.94 -23.94
C PHE A 68 27.08 40.22 -24.25
N THR A 69 26.60 40.37 -25.50
CA THR A 69 25.96 41.60 -26.00
C THR A 69 24.44 41.62 -25.81
N PHE A 70 23.79 40.46 -25.69
CA PHE A 70 22.35 40.36 -25.56
C PHE A 70 21.92 39.53 -24.36
N LEU A 71 20.85 39.97 -23.70
CA LEU A 71 20.18 39.21 -22.64
C LEU A 71 19.39 38.05 -23.25
N HIS A 72 19.55 36.88 -22.64
CA HIS A 72 18.78 35.69 -23.00
C HIS A 72 18.00 35.15 -21.81
N ASN A 73 16.69 35.02 -21.98
CA ASN A 73 15.78 34.51 -20.96
C ASN A 73 15.72 32.97 -21.02
N ILE A 74 16.62 32.29 -20.33
CA ILE A 74 16.66 30.83 -20.36
C ILE A 74 15.51 30.30 -19.51
N LYS A 75 14.49 29.69 -20.11
CA LYS A 75 13.36 29.12 -19.35
C LYS A 75 13.84 27.94 -18.51
N CYS A 76 13.40 27.89 -17.25
CA CYS A 76 13.65 26.72 -16.41
C CYS A 76 12.98 25.48 -17.01
N GLN A 77 13.73 24.38 -17.13
CA GLN A 77 13.22 23.10 -17.65
C GLN A 77 12.02 22.54 -16.87
N TYR A 78 11.88 22.94 -15.59
CA TYR A 78 10.80 22.50 -14.71
C TYR A 78 9.66 23.53 -14.59
N SER A 79 9.78 24.72 -15.22
CA SER A 79 8.77 25.79 -15.21
C SER A 79 8.19 26.06 -13.80
N GLY A 80 6.86 26.11 -13.66
CA GLY A 80 6.15 26.28 -12.38
C GLY A 80 6.38 25.16 -11.36
N GLN A 81 6.86 23.99 -11.80
CA GLN A 81 7.18 22.87 -10.91
C GLN A 81 8.62 22.92 -10.36
N CYS A 82 9.38 23.98 -10.68
CA CYS A 82 10.73 24.13 -10.15
C CYS A 82 10.70 24.35 -8.63
N ASN A 83 11.35 23.43 -7.91
CA ASN A 83 11.52 23.49 -6.46
C ASN A 83 12.91 24.01 -6.04
N ASP A 84 13.72 24.46 -6.98
CA ASP A 84 15.06 24.98 -6.68
C ASP A 84 14.96 26.32 -5.93
N LYS A 85 15.75 26.43 -4.87
CA LYS A 85 15.84 27.62 -4.00
C LYS A 85 17.20 28.30 -4.10
N ASP A 86 18.14 27.76 -4.89
CA ASP A 86 19.43 28.39 -5.11
C ASP A 86 19.23 29.75 -5.78
N PRO A 87 19.65 30.86 -5.14
CA PRO A 87 19.60 32.19 -5.74
C PRO A 87 20.26 32.25 -7.12
N LYS A 88 21.30 31.43 -7.36
CA LYS A 88 21.96 31.35 -8.64
C LYS A 88 21.02 30.81 -9.73
N HIS A 89 20.34 29.69 -9.47
CA HIS A 89 19.33 29.12 -10.38
C HIS A 89 18.19 30.12 -10.66
N LEU A 90 17.67 30.77 -9.62
CA LEU A 90 16.57 31.74 -9.75
C LEU A 90 16.97 33.01 -10.53
N SER A 91 18.26 33.33 -10.57
CA SER A 91 18.81 34.43 -11.35
C SER A 91 19.11 34.04 -12.80
N GLU A 92 19.53 32.80 -13.05
CA GLU A 92 19.93 32.30 -14.37
C GLU A 92 18.74 31.85 -15.23
N TYR A 93 17.66 31.40 -14.59
CA TYR A 93 16.49 30.88 -15.28
C TYR A 93 15.22 31.70 -15.04
N ASP A 94 14.39 31.79 -16.07
CA ASP A 94 13.04 32.34 -15.96
C ASP A 94 12.04 31.29 -15.50
N HIS A 95 11.24 31.67 -14.52
CA HIS A 95 10.13 30.89 -13.98
C HIS A 95 8.82 31.68 -14.13
N PRO A 96 7.68 30.99 -14.21
CA PRO A 96 6.38 31.65 -14.13
C PRO A 96 6.15 32.33 -12.78
N ASP A 97 5.15 33.20 -12.74
CA ASP A 97 4.71 33.84 -11.51
C ASP A 97 4.20 32.82 -10.49
N TYR A 98 4.23 33.21 -9.22
CA TYR A 98 3.56 32.45 -8.17
C TYR A 98 2.05 32.43 -8.37
N CYS A 99 1.44 31.30 -8.05
CA CYS A 99 0.00 31.15 -8.05
C CYS A 99 -0.65 32.17 -7.11
N ILE A 100 -1.65 32.91 -7.63
CA ILE A 100 -2.39 33.93 -6.87
C ILE A 100 -3.08 33.37 -5.63
N ASP A 101 -3.45 32.08 -5.65
CA ASP A 101 -4.12 31.41 -4.54
C ASP A 101 -3.13 30.99 -3.44
N GLY A 102 -1.81 31.08 -3.69
CA GLY A 102 -0.75 30.79 -2.74
C GLY A 102 -0.92 29.43 -2.06
N GLY A 103 -0.93 29.42 -0.72
CA GLY A 103 -1.12 28.21 0.09
C GLY A 103 -2.50 27.59 0.01
N ASN A 104 -3.51 28.35 -0.44
CA ASN A 104 -4.89 27.89 -0.61
C ASN A 104 -5.15 27.25 -1.98
N CYS A 105 -4.16 27.24 -2.88
CA CYS A 105 -4.31 26.65 -4.20
C CYS A 105 -4.70 25.16 -4.10
N GLN A 106 -5.87 24.79 -4.60
CA GLN A 106 -6.30 23.38 -4.67
C GLN A 106 -6.13 22.76 -6.06
N ASN A 107 -5.67 23.53 -7.04
CA ASN A 107 -5.56 23.08 -8.42
C ASN A 107 -4.32 22.20 -8.63
N VAL A 108 -4.55 20.90 -8.86
CA VAL A 108 -3.49 19.91 -9.07
C VAL A 108 -3.30 19.54 -10.55
N TYR A 109 -4.00 20.20 -11.47
CA TYR A 109 -3.92 19.89 -12.89
C TYR A 109 -2.58 20.36 -13.47
N GLN A 110 -2.00 19.52 -14.34
CA GLN A 110 -0.65 19.72 -14.85
C GLN A 110 -0.47 21.05 -15.59
N GLU A 111 -1.48 21.47 -16.35
CA GLU A 111 -1.49 22.78 -17.03
C GLU A 111 -1.29 23.93 -16.04
N HIS A 112 -1.99 23.90 -14.91
CA HIS A 112 -1.87 24.90 -13.85
C HIS A 112 -0.53 24.81 -13.12
N LEU A 113 -0.07 23.60 -12.79
CA LEU A 113 1.22 23.38 -12.12
C LEU A 113 2.42 23.78 -12.98
N LEU A 114 2.29 23.73 -14.31
CA LEU A 114 3.32 24.21 -15.24
C LEU A 114 3.27 25.72 -15.46
N ALA A 115 2.07 26.31 -15.41
CA ALA A 115 1.84 27.73 -15.63
C ALA A 115 2.19 28.62 -14.42
N TYR A 116 2.22 28.08 -13.20
CA TYR A 116 2.45 28.86 -11.98
C TYR A 116 3.38 28.14 -11.01
N ARG A 117 4.17 28.91 -10.26
CA ARG A 117 4.92 28.39 -9.11
C ARG A 117 4.01 28.24 -7.89
N HIS A 118 4.23 27.19 -7.10
CA HIS A 118 3.47 26.94 -5.87
C HIS A 118 4.39 26.93 -4.64
N LEU A 119 3.77 27.21 -3.49
CA LEU A 119 4.39 26.90 -2.20
C LEU A 119 4.57 25.39 -2.05
N PRO A 120 5.59 24.92 -1.29
CA PRO A 120 5.78 23.51 -1.04
C PRO A 120 4.54 22.88 -0.37
N LEU A 121 4.28 21.62 -0.67
CA LEU A 121 3.19 20.88 -0.03
C LEU A 121 3.50 20.66 1.46
N CYS A 122 2.50 20.90 2.31
CA CYS A 122 2.58 20.52 3.71
C CYS A 122 2.72 19.00 3.86
N SER A 123 3.60 18.54 4.75
CA SER A 123 3.77 17.10 5.05
C SER A 123 2.48 16.44 5.55
N ASP A 124 1.65 17.20 6.26
CA ASP A 124 0.36 16.75 6.80
C ASP A 124 -0.78 16.94 5.79
N GLY A 125 -0.47 17.48 4.61
CA GLY A 125 -1.41 17.70 3.51
C GLY A 125 -2.64 18.50 3.89
N PHE A 126 -3.78 18.16 3.29
CA PHE A 126 -5.07 18.81 3.54
C PHE A 126 -5.58 18.66 4.99
N ASN A 127 -5.10 17.66 5.73
CA ASN A 127 -5.52 17.40 7.12
C ASN A 127 -4.62 18.10 8.16
N CYS A 128 -3.73 19.00 7.73
CA CYS A 128 -2.84 19.72 8.63
C CYS A 128 -3.62 20.49 9.70
N SER A 129 -3.31 20.23 10.97
CA SER A 129 -3.99 20.89 12.09
C SER A 129 -3.82 22.41 12.10
N LYS A 130 -2.67 22.94 11.66
CA LYS A 130 -2.41 24.37 11.57
C LYS A 130 -3.25 25.04 10.48
N TYR A 131 -3.39 24.39 9.33
CA TYR A 131 -4.28 24.83 8.26
C TYR A 131 -5.75 24.84 8.71
N LEU A 132 -6.21 23.77 9.37
CA LEU A 132 -7.59 23.71 9.89
C LEU A 132 -7.87 24.77 10.96
N LYS A 133 -6.84 25.20 11.70
CA LYS A 133 -6.91 26.32 12.66
C LYS A 133 -6.72 27.70 12.03
N ARG A 134 -6.53 27.77 10.69
CA ARG A 134 -6.28 29.00 9.93
C ARG A 134 -5.06 29.79 10.42
N ASP A 135 -3.97 29.08 10.70
CA ASP A 135 -2.67 29.68 11.00
C ASP A 135 -2.11 30.40 9.76
N ASN A 136 -2.18 31.73 9.76
CA ASN A 136 -1.81 32.55 8.62
C ASN A 136 -0.32 32.44 8.24
N ASP A 137 0.57 32.26 9.20
CA ASP A 137 2.01 32.19 8.92
C ASP A 137 2.34 30.84 8.29
N HIS A 138 1.72 29.76 8.78
CA HIS A 138 1.84 28.45 8.14
C HIS A 138 1.28 28.43 6.71
N CYS A 139 0.13 29.06 6.46
CA CYS A 139 -0.49 29.12 5.13
C CYS A 139 0.27 30.01 4.12
N LYS A 140 1.20 30.85 4.57
CA LYS A 140 2.11 31.61 3.68
C LYS A 140 3.31 30.79 3.23
N GLU A 141 3.66 29.75 3.98
CA GLU A 141 4.84 28.91 3.69
C GLU A 141 4.48 27.61 2.98
N PHE A 142 3.28 27.08 3.21
CA PHE A 142 2.88 25.77 2.71
C PHE A 142 1.53 25.80 2.00
N ARG A 143 1.40 24.86 1.05
CA ARG A 143 0.18 24.56 0.32
C ARG A 143 -0.52 23.33 0.88
N HIS A 144 -1.84 23.41 1.05
CA HIS A 144 -2.69 22.35 1.63
C HIS A 144 -3.75 21.88 0.64
N CYS A 145 -3.35 21.07 -0.34
CA CYS A 145 -4.27 20.41 -1.25
C CYS A 145 -4.32 18.90 -0.99
N LYS A 146 -5.35 18.25 -1.50
CA LYS A 146 -5.37 16.79 -1.58
C LYS A 146 -4.22 16.33 -2.48
N SER A 147 -3.57 15.23 -2.12
CA SER A 147 -2.53 14.64 -2.95
C SER A 147 -3.15 13.85 -4.10
N ILE A 148 -2.54 13.92 -5.28
CA ILE A 148 -2.92 13.01 -6.37
C ILE A 148 -2.64 11.58 -5.91
N CYS A 149 -3.61 10.67 -6.09
CA CYS A 149 -3.39 9.27 -5.79
C CYS A 149 -2.27 8.74 -6.70
N PRO A 150 -1.20 8.11 -6.17
CA PRO A 150 -0.09 7.63 -6.98
C PRO A 150 -0.49 6.55 -8.00
N TYR A 151 -1.65 5.92 -7.79
CA TYR A 151 -2.20 4.91 -8.68
C TYR A 151 -3.30 5.46 -9.59
N ASP A 152 -3.82 6.67 -9.31
CA ASP A 152 -4.91 7.31 -10.05
C ASP A 152 -6.00 6.31 -10.50
N ASN A 153 -6.30 6.22 -11.80
CA ASN A 153 -7.27 5.28 -12.40
C ASN A 153 -7.01 3.80 -12.13
N CYS A 154 -5.83 3.43 -11.62
CA CYS A 154 -5.47 2.07 -11.21
C CYS A 154 -5.54 1.85 -9.69
N CYS A 155 -6.04 2.83 -8.93
CA CYS A 155 -6.20 2.74 -7.48
C CYS A 155 -6.99 1.49 -7.11
N VAL A 156 -6.49 0.72 -6.13
CA VAL A 156 -7.20 -0.44 -5.55
C VAL A 156 -7.91 -0.10 -4.23
N GLN A 157 -7.65 1.09 -3.68
CA GLN A 157 -8.24 1.62 -2.44
C GLN A 157 -9.44 2.53 -2.72
N PHE A 158 -10.08 2.43 -3.89
CA PHE A 158 -11.18 3.32 -4.30
C PHE A 158 -12.44 3.18 -3.44
N HIS A 159 -12.57 2.10 -2.67
CA HIS A 159 -13.64 1.91 -1.68
C HIS A 159 -13.23 2.30 -0.25
N ASP A 160 -11.97 2.62 0.00
CA ASP A 160 -11.55 3.23 1.26
C ASP A 160 -11.96 4.70 1.24
N LYS A 161 -13.01 5.02 2.01
CA LYS A 161 -13.57 6.36 2.08
C LYS A 161 -12.54 7.40 2.51
N GLN A 162 -11.68 7.07 3.48
CA GLN A 162 -10.67 8.00 3.96
C GLN A 162 -9.62 8.25 2.87
N HIS A 163 -9.17 7.21 2.17
CA HIS A 163 -8.25 7.35 1.04
C HIS A 163 -8.86 8.20 -0.07
N PHE A 164 -10.08 7.89 -0.50
CA PHE A 164 -10.76 8.57 -1.60
C PHE A 164 -11.10 10.03 -1.24
N GLU A 165 -11.44 10.33 0.01
CA GLU A 165 -11.67 11.71 0.45
C GLU A 165 -10.38 12.53 0.54
N ASN A 166 -9.24 11.90 0.87
CA ASN A 166 -7.96 12.58 1.07
C ASN A 166 -7.09 12.67 -0.19
N THR A 167 -7.41 11.91 -1.24
CA THR A 167 -6.65 11.90 -2.48
C THR A 167 -7.49 12.33 -3.68
N ILE A 168 -6.84 12.69 -4.79
CA ILE A 168 -7.48 13.04 -6.04
C ILE A 168 -7.33 11.88 -7.02
N HIS A 169 -8.43 11.56 -7.70
CA HIS A 169 -8.52 10.56 -8.76
C HIS A 169 -9.15 11.20 -10.01
N SER A 170 -8.73 10.75 -11.18
CA SER A 170 -9.28 11.16 -12.48
C SER A 170 -10.66 10.53 -12.74
N PHE A 171 -10.96 9.39 -12.11
CA PHE A 171 -12.25 8.73 -12.21
C PHE A 171 -13.28 9.35 -11.23
N ARG A 172 -14.55 9.34 -11.63
CA ARG A 172 -15.70 9.77 -10.80
C ARG A 172 -15.87 8.89 -9.57
N LEU A 173 -16.73 9.30 -8.63
CA LEU A 173 -17.08 8.49 -7.46
C LEU A 173 -17.39 7.02 -7.84
N PRO A 174 -16.69 6.03 -7.27
CA PRO A 174 -16.94 4.63 -7.56
C PRO A 174 -18.37 4.22 -7.26
N CYS A 175 -18.93 3.36 -8.10
CA CYS A 175 -20.16 2.68 -7.76
C CYS A 175 -19.92 1.78 -6.54
N PRO A 176 -20.74 1.86 -5.47
CA PRO A 176 -20.55 1.07 -4.25
C PRO A 176 -20.64 -0.44 -4.49
N PHE A 177 -21.19 -0.86 -5.64
CA PHE A 177 -21.35 -2.26 -6.02
C PHE A 177 -20.34 -2.73 -7.07
N THR A 178 -19.42 -1.88 -7.53
CA THR A 178 -18.31 -2.30 -8.41
C THR A 178 -17.25 -3.07 -7.60
N PRO A 179 -16.53 -4.06 -8.15
CA PRO A 179 -16.56 -4.54 -9.54
C PRO A 179 -17.72 -5.48 -9.88
N TYR A 180 -18.32 -6.16 -8.90
CA TYR A 180 -19.03 -7.41 -9.17
C TYR A 180 -20.54 -7.39 -9.01
N ASN A 181 -21.07 -6.50 -8.17
CA ASN A 181 -22.46 -6.56 -7.68
C ASN A 181 -23.37 -5.49 -8.30
N CYS A 182 -22.85 -4.62 -9.17
CA CYS A 182 -23.66 -3.61 -9.83
C CYS A 182 -24.47 -4.23 -10.99
N SER A 183 -25.74 -4.53 -10.75
CA SER A 183 -26.65 -5.07 -11.78
C SER A 183 -26.80 -4.15 -12.98
N MET A 184 -26.89 -2.83 -12.77
CA MET A 184 -26.98 -1.83 -13.84
C MET A 184 -25.75 -1.86 -14.73
N TYR A 185 -24.55 -1.93 -14.15
CA TYR A 185 -23.32 -2.00 -14.95
C TYR A 185 -23.19 -3.32 -15.70
N VAL A 186 -23.61 -4.42 -15.08
CA VAL A 186 -23.69 -5.72 -15.74
C VAL A 186 -24.61 -5.65 -16.95
N GLU A 187 -25.79 -5.07 -16.80
CA GLU A 187 -26.72 -4.87 -17.90
C GLU A 187 -26.08 -4.01 -18.99
N PHE A 188 -25.47 -2.89 -18.62
CA PHE A 188 -24.77 -1.97 -19.54
C PHE A 188 -23.70 -2.67 -20.38
N ILE A 189 -22.83 -3.48 -19.77
CA ILE A 189 -21.77 -4.20 -20.50
C ILE A 189 -22.29 -5.43 -21.27
N GLN A 190 -23.46 -5.97 -20.93
CA GLN A 190 -24.04 -7.16 -21.56
C GLN A 190 -24.96 -6.83 -22.74
N THR A 191 -25.63 -5.67 -22.72
CA THR A 191 -26.53 -5.25 -23.81
C THR A 191 -25.79 -4.72 -25.04
N GLY A 192 -24.55 -4.25 -24.86
CA GLY A 192 -23.73 -3.71 -25.95
C GLY A 192 -24.43 -2.54 -26.68
N ASN A 193 -23.93 -2.17 -27.86
CA ASN A 193 -24.53 -1.11 -28.69
C ASN A 193 -25.83 -1.52 -29.40
N THR A 194 -26.39 -2.69 -29.10
CA THR A 194 -27.40 -3.35 -29.94
C THR A 194 -28.84 -3.28 -29.40
N ASN A 195 -29.07 -2.79 -28.18
CA ASN A 195 -30.41 -2.61 -27.61
C ASN A 195 -30.52 -1.26 -26.88
N LYS A 196 -31.73 -0.68 -26.82
CA LYS A 196 -32.04 0.49 -25.97
C LYS A 196 -31.81 0.12 -24.50
N ILE A 197 -30.68 0.55 -23.96
CA ILE A 197 -30.43 0.57 -22.51
C ILE A 197 -31.42 1.56 -21.89
N SER A 198 -31.93 1.25 -20.70
CA SER A 198 -32.81 2.20 -20.01
C SER A 198 -32.02 3.46 -19.64
N SER A 199 -32.67 4.62 -19.66
CA SER A 199 -32.04 5.89 -19.26
C SER A 199 -31.50 5.84 -17.82
N GLU A 200 -32.12 5.05 -16.96
CA GLU A 200 -31.66 4.81 -15.58
C GLU A 200 -30.29 4.13 -15.53
N VAL A 201 -30.10 3.04 -16.30
CA VAL A 201 -28.84 2.30 -16.36
C VAL A 201 -27.73 3.16 -16.96
N GLU A 202 -28.02 3.88 -18.03
CA GLU A 202 -27.07 4.78 -18.68
C GLU A 202 -26.65 5.92 -17.73
N ASN A 203 -27.61 6.58 -17.08
CA ASN A 203 -27.33 7.63 -16.10
C ASN A 203 -26.49 7.11 -14.93
N HIS A 204 -26.76 5.91 -14.43
CA HIS A 204 -25.96 5.30 -13.37
C HIS A 204 -24.50 5.08 -13.79
N CYS A 205 -24.27 4.52 -14.99
CA CYS A 205 -22.94 4.19 -15.50
C CYS A 205 -22.12 5.41 -15.92
N TYR A 206 -22.77 6.54 -16.24
CA TYR A 206 -22.07 7.81 -16.42
C TYR A 206 -21.89 8.58 -15.12
N LYS A 207 -22.78 8.42 -14.13
CA LYS A 207 -22.65 9.12 -12.84
C LYS A 207 -21.54 8.52 -11.97
N TYR A 208 -21.43 7.20 -11.93
CA TYR A 208 -20.48 6.48 -11.09
C TYR A 208 -19.42 5.78 -11.92
N SER A 209 -18.22 5.64 -11.35
CA SER A 209 -17.17 4.86 -11.99
C SER A 209 -17.29 3.38 -11.69
N HIS A 210 -16.92 2.55 -12.66
CA HIS A 210 -16.91 1.09 -12.52
C HIS A 210 -15.57 0.51 -12.93
N VAL A 211 -15.23 -0.65 -12.38
CA VAL A 211 -14.02 -1.36 -12.79
C VAL A 211 -14.14 -1.77 -14.26
N CYS A 212 -13.18 -1.33 -15.07
CA CYS A 212 -13.07 -1.71 -16.47
C CYS A 212 -12.99 -3.24 -16.59
N PRO A 213 -13.82 -3.87 -17.46
CA PRO A 213 -13.79 -5.31 -17.65
C PRO A 213 -12.45 -5.86 -18.14
N PHE A 214 -11.62 -5.02 -18.73
CA PHE A 214 -10.31 -5.40 -19.24
C PHE A 214 -9.16 -5.01 -18.31
N GLY A 215 -9.41 -4.26 -17.24
CA GLY A 215 -8.37 -3.82 -16.29
C GLY A 215 -7.12 -3.29 -17.00
N ARG A 216 -5.95 -3.87 -16.70
CA ARG A 216 -4.68 -3.50 -17.35
C ARG A 216 -4.58 -3.83 -18.85
N GLN A 217 -5.47 -4.67 -19.37
CA GLN A 217 -5.51 -5.08 -20.77
C GLN A 217 -6.39 -4.15 -21.62
N CYS A 218 -7.00 -3.14 -21.01
CA CYS A 218 -7.79 -2.14 -21.72
C CYS A 218 -6.92 -1.39 -22.74
N LYS A 219 -7.40 -1.29 -23.99
CA LYS A 219 -6.70 -0.60 -25.09
C LYS A 219 -7.43 0.65 -25.58
N THR A 220 -8.51 1.04 -24.91
CA THR A 220 -9.24 2.24 -25.32
C THR A 220 -8.39 3.49 -25.11
N LYS A 221 -8.59 4.47 -25.98
CA LYS A 221 -7.99 5.81 -25.90
C LYS A 221 -9.04 6.89 -25.63
N ASP A 222 -10.29 6.49 -25.42
CA ASP A 222 -11.38 7.40 -25.14
C ASP A 222 -11.21 8.03 -23.75
N GLU A 223 -11.05 9.35 -23.70
CA GLU A 223 -10.90 10.11 -22.46
C GLU A 223 -12.11 9.92 -21.54
N LYS A 224 -13.31 9.85 -22.13
CA LYS A 224 -14.55 9.63 -21.36
C LYS A 224 -14.53 8.28 -20.65
N HIS A 225 -13.96 7.25 -21.27
CA HIS A 225 -13.77 5.95 -20.63
C HIS A 225 -12.87 6.05 -19.40
N PHE A 226 -11.78 6.83 -19.45
CA PHE A 226 -10.89 7.04 -18.31
C PHE A 226 -11.57 7.80 -17.16
N GLU A 227 -12.50 8.70 -17.45
CA GLU A 227 -13.27 9.40 -16.40
C GLU A 227 -14.27 8.51 -15.65
N ILE A 228 -14.80 7.46 -16.31
CA ILE A 228 -15.87 6.61 -15.75
C ILE A 228 -15.39 5.18 -15.45
N SER A 229 -14.11 4.86 -15.66
CA SER A 229 -13.60 3.50 -15.51
C SER A 229 -12.35 3.41 -14.65
N ILE A 230 -12.36 2.43 -13.75
CA ILE A 230 -11.24 2.08 -12.86
C ILE A 230 -10.49 0.88 -13.45
N HIS A 231 -9.20 1.03 -13.73
CA HIS A 231 -8.34 0.04 -14.38
C HIS A 231 -7.50 -0.71 -13.35
N ILE A 232 -8.10 -1.68 -12.66
CA ILE A 232 -7.36 -2.50 -11.69
C ILE A 232 -6.32 -3.35 -12.42
N ALA A 233 -5.04 -3.17 -12.07
CA ALA A 233 -3.94 -3.91 -12.64
C ALA A 233 -3.70 -5.23 -11.88
N ARG A 234 -4.39 -6.30 -12.28
CA ARG A 234 -4.09 -7.65 -11.77
C ARG A 234 -2.74 -8.16 -12.30
N LYS A 235 -2.14 -9.12 -11.58
CA LYS A 235 -0.95 -9.82 -12.07
C LYS A 235 -1.33 -10.66 -13.29
N ILE A 236 -0.49 -10.68 -14.31
CA ILE A 236 -0.67 -11.58 -15.44
C ILE A 236 -0.34 -13.00 -14.96
N CYS A 237 -1.18 -13.98 -15.32
CA CYS A 237 -0.90 -15.38 -15.01
C CYS A 237 0.41 -15.82 -15.66
N SER A 238 1.32 -16.42 -14.89
CA SER A 238 2.63 -16.89 -15.38
C SER A 238 2.53 -17.94 -16.48
N ASN A 239 1.43 -18.69 -16.54
CA ASN A 239 1.22 -19.77 -17.50
C ASN A 239 0.41 -19.34 -18.74
N VAL A 240 -0.01 -18.07 -18.83
CA VAL A 240 -0.68 -17.41 -19.96
C VAL A 240 -1.55 -18.35 -20.83
N ASP A 241 -0.98 -18.90 -21.90
CA ASP A 241 -1.65 -19.74 -22.92
C ASP A 241 -1.76 -21.22 -22.54
N LYS A 242 -0.94 -21.68 -21.59
CA LYS A 242 -0.89 -23.06 -21.08
C LYS A 242 -1.50 -23.20 -19.69
N CYS A 243 -2.30 -22.22 -19.27
CA CYS A 243 -2.91 -22.24 -17.95
C CYS A 243 -3.93 -23.37 -17.83
N SER A 244 -3.65 -24.34 -16.95
CA SER A 244 -4.57 -25.43 -16.62
C SER A 244 -5.69 -24.99 -15.66
N GLN A 245 -5.60 -23.80 -15.09
CA GLN A 245 -6.53 -23.25 -14.09
C GLN A 245 -7.60 -22.33 -14.71
N LEU A 246 -7.84 -22.42 -16.02
CA LEU A 246 -8.91 -21.64 -16.68
C LEU A 246 -10.33 -22.07 -16.28
N THR A 247 -10.47 -23.23 -15.63
CA THR A 247 -11.74 -23.66 -15.03
C THR A 247 -11.91 -23.22 -13.58
N ASP A 248 -10.87 -22.64 -12.98
CA ASP A 248 -10.89 -22.16 -11.61
C ASP A 248 -11.32 -20.68 -11.59
N GLU A 249 -12.51 -20.44 -11.05
CA GLU A 249 -13.09 -19.10 -10.93
C GLU A 249 -12.22 -18.18 -10.04
N GLU A 250 -11.63 -18.70 -8.96
CA GLU A 250 -10.78 -17.92 -8.06
C GLU A 250 -9.49 -17.48 -8.75
N HIS A 251 -8.91 -18.38 -9.56
CA HIS A 251 -7.76 -18.08 -10.40
C HIS A 251 -8.07 -16.98 -11.42
N LEU A 252 -9.19 -17.09 -12.13
CA LEU A 252 -9.62 -16.08 -13.11
C LEU A 252 -10.01 -14.73 -12.47
N GLU A 253 -10.44 -14.72 -11.20
CA GLU A 253 -10.67 -13.48 -10.45
C GLU A 253 -9.38 -12.84 -9.91
N SER A 254 -8.31 -13.62 -9.77
CA SER A 254 -7.03 -13.18 -9.19
C SER A 254 -6.00 -12.74 -10.25
N PHE A 255 -6.04 -13.36 -11.43
CA PHE A 255 -5.05 -13.14 -12.49
C PHE A 255 -5.67 -12.64 -13.80
N SER A 256 -4.93 -11.77 -14.49
CA SER A 256 -5.23 -11.39 -15.87
C SER A 256 -4.72 -12.44 -16.85
N HIS A 257 -5.53 -12.74 -17.87
CA HIS A 257 -5.18 -13.58 -19.01
C HIS A 257 -5.43 -12.83 -20.32
N PRO A 258 -4.49 -12.86 -21.29
CA PRO A 258 -4.70 -12.30 -22.62
C PRO A 258 -5.99 -12.80 -23.25
N GLY A 259 -6.82 -11.87 -23.72
CA GLY A 259 -8.09 -12.18 -24.39
C GLY A 259 -9.24 -12.59 -23.46
N ILE A 260 -9.01 -12.63 -22.15
CA ILE A 260 -10.05 -12.86 -21.13
C ILE A 260 -10.29 -11.55 -20.38
N ARG A 261 -11.56 -11.20 -20.16
CA ARG A 261 -11.95 -10.04 -19.34
C ARG A 261 -11.61 -10.32 -17.87
N ASP A 262 -10.95 -9.38 -17.21
CA ASP A 262 -10.75 -9.40 -15.76
C ASP A 262 -12.13 -9.41 -15.03
N ILE A 263 -13.11 -8.65 -15.55
CA ILE A 263 -14.51 -8.72 -15.11
C ILE A 263 -15.35 -9.40 -16.19
N ARG A 264 -15.56 -10.72 -16.03
CA ARG A 264 -16.36 -11.54 -16.94
C ARG A 264 -17.86 -11.23 -16.84
N LEU A 265 -18.58 -11.49 -17.93
CA LEU A 265 -20.03 -11.27 -18.00
C LEU A 265 -20.75 -12.25 -17.05
N PHE A 266 -21.90 -11.89 -16.48
CA PHE A 266 -22.69 -12.88 -15.75
C PHE A 266 -23.33 -13.90 -16.71
N CYS A 267 -23.24 -15.18 -16.37
CA CYS A 267 -24.01 -16.21 -17.03
C CYS A 267 -25.51 -15.98 -16.75
N ARG A 268 -26.35 -16.12 -17.78
CA ARG A 268 -27.82 -15.98 -17.66
C ARG A 268 -28.45 -17.12 -16.86
N GLU A 269 -27.79 -18.28 -16.84
CA GLU A 269 -28.24 -19.44 -16.08
C GLU A 269 -27.58 -19.44 -14.69
N PRO A 270 -28.33 -19.77 -13.62
CA PRO A 270 -27.75 -19.99 -12.30
C PRO A 270 -26.63 -21.03 -12.38
N GLY A 271 -25.50 -20.83 -11.69
CA GLY A 271 -24.29 -21.65 -11.89
C GLY A 271 -24.46 -23.16 -11.77
N PHE A 272 -25.39 -23.61 -10.92
CA PHE A 272 -25.69 -25.04 -10.76
C PHE A 272 -26.55 -25.62 -11.89
N LYS A 273 -27.26 -24.76 -12.66
CA LYS A 273 -28.10 -25.14 -13.80
C LYS A 273 -27.38 -24.98 -15.15
N CYS A 274 -26.26 -24.28 -15.18
CA CYS A 274 -25.54 -24.07 -16.44
C CYS A 274 -24.89 -25.35 -16.94
N SER A 275 -25.35 -25.83 -18.09
CA SER A 275 -24.82 -27.01 -18.77
C SER A 275 -23.39 -26.80 -19.30
N ASP A 276 -23.03 -25.54 -19.56
CA ASP A 276 -21.73 -25.14 -20.10
C ASP A 276 -20.70 -24.75 -19.03
N ARG A 277 -21.03 -24.92 -17.73
CA ARG A 277 -20.18 -24.50 -16.60
C ARG A 277 -18.79 -25.14 -16.53
N LEU A 278 -18.55 -26.20 -17.30
CA LEU A 278 -17.23 -26.87 -17.40
C LEU A 278 -16.52 -26.60 -18.74
N LYS A 279 -17.15 -25.87 -19.66
CA LYS A 279 -16.57 -25.57 -20.97
C LYS A 279 -15.65 -24.35 -20.85
N ASN A 280 -14.38 -24.50 -21.21
CA ASN A 280 -13.40 -23.42 -21.15
C ASN A 280 -13.84 -22.15 -21.90
N GLU A 281 -14.37 -22.28 -23.11
CA GLU A 281 -14.82 -21.12 -23.90
C GLU A 281 -15.94 -20.33 -23.22
N HIS A 282 -16.81 -21.03 -22.49
CA HIS A 282 -17.86 -20.40 -21.69
C HIS A 282 -17.28 -19.69 -20.46
N LEU A 283 -16.39 -20.35 -19.71
CA LEU A 283 -15.75 -19.79 -18.52
C LEU A 283 -14.82 -18.60 -18.81
N LYS A 284 -14.23 -18.54 -20.02
CA LYS A 284 -13.48 -17.36 -20.49
C LYS A 284 -14.35 -16.12 -20.63
N LYS A 285 -15.64 -16.29 -20.97
CA LYS A 285 -16.55 -15.18 -21.27
C LYS A 285 -17.49 -14.86 -20.12
N TYR A 286 -17.94 -15.89 -19.42
CA TYR A 286 -18.97 -15.80 -18.39
C TYR A 286 -18.47 -16.27 -17.03
N ARG A 287 -18.93 -15.59 -15.99
CA ARG A 287 -18.85 -16.01 -14.60
C ARG A 287 -20.22 -16.46 -14.14
N HIS A 288 -20.27 -17.47 -13.30
CA HIS A 288 -21.53 -17.99 -12.79
C HIS A 288 -21.92 -17.32 -11.47
N GLY A 289 -23.18 -16.88 -11.38
CA GLY A 289 -23.71 -16.36 -10.14
C GLY A 289 -23.96 -17.45 -9.09
N LYS A 290 -23.45 -17.18 -7.88
CA LYS A 290 -23.68 -17.81 -6.55
C LYS A 290 -22.75 -18.97 -6.13
N ASN A 291 -21.71 -18.61 -5.38
CA ASN A 291 -21.69 -18.80 -3.93
C ASN A 291 -21.19 -17.49 -3.31
N HIS A 292 -21.73 -17.08 -2.16
CA HIS A 292 -21.34 -15.88 -1.40
C HIS A 292 -19.90 -15.94 -0.84
N ASN A 293 -19.02 -16.73 -1.46
CA ASN A 293 -17.59 -16.74 -1.21
C ASN A 293 -16.96 -15.61 -2.01
N HIS A 294 -17.40 -14.38 -1.75
CA HIS A 294 -16.64 -13.20 -2.11
C HIS A 294 -15.51 -13.09 -1.08
N LEU A 295 -14.59 -14.05 -1.08
CA LEU A 295 -13.37 -14.06 -0.28
C LEU A 295 -12.19 -13.83 -1.22
N SER A 296 -12.29 -12.78 -2.05
CA SER A 296 -11.16 -12.37 -2.87
C SER A 296 -10.19 -11.60 -1.98
N ALA A 297 -8.94 -12.03 -1.94
CA ALA A 297 -7.84 -11.32 -1.28
C ALA A 297 -7.50 -9.96 -1.96
N VAL A 298 -8.12 -9.67 -3.11
CA VAL A 298 -7.86 -8.43 -3.86
C VAL A 298 -8.53 -7.25 -3.15
N GLN A 299 -7.69 -6.30 -2.72
CA GLN A 299 -8.05 -5.08 -1.96
C GLN A 299 -9.18 -4.27 -2.61
N SER A 300 -9.29 -4.31 -3.94
CA SER A 300 -10.32 -3.64 -4.73
C SER A 300 -11.75 -4.12 -4.50
N THR A 301 -11.93 -5.24 -3.80
CA THR A 301 -13.27 -5.80 -3.58
C THR A 301 -13.95 -5.23 -2.33
N ASN A 302 -13.20 -4.75 -1.34
CA ASN A 302 -13.67 -4.17 -0.07
C ASN A 302 -14.85 -4.91 0.61
N LEU A 303 -14.90 -6.23 0.45
CA LEU A 303 -16.05 -7.08 0.81
C LEU A 303 -16.26 -7.25 2.33
N ASN A 304 -15.28 -6.83 3.13
CA ASN A 304 -15.36 -6.86 4.59
C ASN A 304 -16.05 -5.62 5.18
N SER A 305 -16.33 -4.59 4.38
CA SER A 305 -16.92 -3.33 4.84
C SER A 305 -18.36 -3.45 5.36
N SER A 306 -19.11 -4.45 4.89
CA SER A 306 -20.51 -4.71 5.31
C SER A 306 -20.65 -5.77 6.40
N ILE A 307 -19.55 -6.35 6.87
CA ILE A 307 -19.57 -7.33 7.96
C ILE A 307 -19.76 -6.57 9.28
N ASN A 308 -20.89 -6.80 9.94
CA ASN A 308 -21.12 -6.26 11.28
C ASN A 308 -20.36 -7.12 12.31
N PHE A 309 -19.08 -6.81 12.49
CA PHE A 309 -18.18 -7.54 13.38
C PHE A 309 -18.67 -7.57 14.83
N VAL A 310 -19.32 -6.49 15.28
CA VAL A 310 -19.93 -6.39 16.62
C VAL A 310 -21.06 -7.41 16.78
N ARG A 311 -21.90 -7.58 15.76
CA ARG A 311 -22.97 -8.59 15.75
C ARG A 311 -22.42 -10.01 15.73
N ASN A 312 -21.42 -10.28 14.89
CA ASN A 312 -20.78 -11.60 14.79
C ASN A 312 -20.08 -11.98 16.10
N GLN A 313 -19.39 -11.02 16.71
CA GLN A 313 -18.77 -11.17 18.02
C GLN A 313 -19.81 -11.48 19.12
N SER A 314 -20.91 -10.73 19.15
CA SER A 314 -22.00 -10.96 20.11
C SER A 314 -22.59 -12.36 19.98
N GLN A 315 -22.75 -12.83 18.74
CA GLN A 315 -23.25 -14.17 18.45
C GLN A 315 -22.26 -15.26 18.87
N LEU A 316 -20.96 -15.03 18.70
CA LEU A 316 -19.93 -15.96 19.14
C LEU A 316 -19.86 -16.09 20.67
N ILE A 317 -19.89 -14.95 21.38
CA ILE A 317 -19.92 -14.93 22.85
C ILE A 317 -21.12 -15.74 23.35
N ARG A 318 -22.29 -15.56 22.71
CA ARG A 318 -23.50 -16.33 23.03
C ARG A 318 -23.31 -17.83 22.78
N THR A 319 -22.72 -18.23 21.66
CA THR A 319 -22.46 -19.65 21.35
C THR A 319 -21.48 -20.29 22.33
N VAL A 320 -20.40 -19.60 22.68
CA VAL A 320 -19.42 -20.08 23.67
C VAL A 320 -20.08 -20.25 25.04
N ASN A 321 -20.91 -19.29 25.46
CA ASN A 321 -21.65 -19.40 26.72
C ASN A 321 -22.62 -20.59 26.69
N ASN A 322 -23.35 -20.78 25.60
CA ASN A 322 -24.25 -21.92 25.43
C ASN A 322 -23.49 -23.25 25.48
N TYR A 323 -22.32 -23.34 24.86
CA TYR A 323 -21.48 -24.54 24.89
C TYR A 323 -20.99 -24.84 26.31
N VAL A 324 -20.47 -23.83 27.03
CA VAL A 324 -20.06 -23.96 28.45
C VAL A 324 -21.21 -24.46 29.31
N ASP A 325 -22.43 -23.96 29.06
CA ASP A 325 -23.66 -24.40 29.73
C ASP A 325 -24.01 -25.86 29.43
N VAL A 326 -23.97 -26.27 28.16
CA VAL A 326 -24.27 -27.65 27.75
C VAL A 326 -23.21 -28.64 28.23
N SER A 327 -21.94 -28.25 28.24
CA SER A 327 -20.81 -29.09 28.65
C SER A 327 -20.61 -29.16 30.17
N ASN A 328 -21.46 -28.50 30.97
CA ASN A 328 -21.37 -28.44 32.44
C ASN A 328 -19.99 -27.96 32.94
N TRP A 329 -19.32 -27.11 32.16
CA TRP A 329 -18.04 -26.55 32.57
C TRP A 329 -18.26 -25.57 33.72
N LYS A 330 -17.43 -25.66 34.75
CA LYS A 330 -17.50 -24.73 35.89
C LYS A 330 -17.25 -23.32 35.35
N LYS A 331 -18.29 -22.48 35.29
CA LYS A 331 -18.22 -21.08 34.85
C LYS A 331 -17.24 -20.32 35.74
N SER A 332 -15.97 -20.31 35.37
CA SER A 332 -15.07 -19.25 35.81
C SER A 332 -15.56 -17.97 35.13
N LYS A 333 -15.67 -16.87 35.87
CA LYS A 333 -15.94 -15.55 35.27
C LYS A 333 -14.94 -15.39 34.14
N ILE A 334 -15.41 -15.35 32.89
CA ILE A 334 -14.57 -15.09 31.73
C ILE A 334 -13.82 -13.80 32.05
N SER A 335 -12.48 -13.88 32.10
CA SER A 335 -11.68 -12.72 32.48
C SER A 335 -12.03 -11.55 31.56
N PRO A 336 -12.24 -10.33 32.09
CA PRO A 336 -12.38 -9.12 31.28
C PRO A 336 -11.26 -8.98 30.25
N GLU A 337 -10.08 -9.51 30.56
CA GLU A 337 -8.94 -9.58 29.66
C GLU A 337 -9.18 -10.47 28.43
N ILE A 338 -9.83 -11.63 28.60
CA ILE A 338 -10.22 -12.53 27.50
C ILE A 338 -11.29 -11.88 26.63
N LEU A 339 -12.26 -11.19 27.25
CA LEU A 339 -13.29 -10.44 26.52
C LEU A 339 -12.67 -9.27 25.73
N ASN A 340 -11.72 -8.55 26.32
CA ASN A 340 -11.00 -7.48 25.66
C ASN A 340 -10.11 -8.00 24.52
N TRP A 341 -9.50 -9.19 24.67
CA TRP A 341 -8.78 -9.84 23.59
C TRP A 341 -9.70 -10.22 22.44
N ILE A 342 -10.89 -10.76 22.72
CA ILE A 342 -11.90 -11.06 21.70
C ILE A 342 -12.40 -9.77 21.01
N GLN A 343 -12.50 -8.65 21.74
CA GLN A 343 -12.88 -7.33 21.23
C GLN A 343 -11.82 -6.67 20.34
N ALA A 344 -10.54 -7.01 20.53
CA ALA A 344 -9.44 -6.43 19.78
C ALA A 344 -9.15 -7.12 18.43
N LEU A 345 -9.89 -8.19 18.07
CA LEU A 345 -9.64 -8.96 16.86
C LEU A 345 -10.31 -8.33 15.62
N GLN A 346 -9.55 -8.15 14.54
CA GLN A 346 -10.07 -7.99 13.16
C GLN A 346 -9.87 -9.31 12.38
N PRO A 347 -10.79 -9.77 11.50
CA PRO A 347 -10.72 -11.13 10.94
C PRO A 347 -10.24 -11.24 9.47
N VAL A 348 -9.55 -12.34 9.12
CA VAL A 348 -9.86 -13.29 8.00
C VAL A 348 -9.18 -14.68 8.25
N HIS A 349 -9.93 -15.77 7.97
CA HIS A 349 -9.59 -17.23 7.89
C HIS A 349 -9.99 -18.15 9.07
N ARG A 350 -9.82 -19.48 8.92
CA ARG A 350 -10.08 -20.56 9.90
C ARG A 350 -8.84 -21.45 10.02
N CYS A 351 -8.66 -22.13 11.16
CA CYS A 351 -7.61 -23.12 11.36
C CYS A 351 -8.19 -24.39 12.00
N ALA A 352 -7.52 -25.52 11.79
CA ALA A 352 -7.86 -26.77 12.45
C ALA A 352 -7.64 -26.68 13.98
N PRO A 353 -8.31 -27.51 14.80
CA PRO A 353 -8.19 -27.49 16.26
C PRO A 353 -6.74 -27.53 16.77
N HIS A 354 -5.89 -28.39 16.21
CA HIS A 354 -4.48 -28.48 16.62
C HIS A 354 -3.66 -27.22 16.28
N ILE A 355 -4.04 -26.49 15.22
CA ILE A 355 -3.40 -25.20 14.89
C ILE A 355 -3.85 -24.13 15.89
N PHE A 356 -5.12 -24.15 16.29
CA PHE A 356 -5.64 -23.25 17.31
C PHE A 356 -4.98 -23.49 18.67
N GLU A 357 -4.86 -24.76 19.08
CA GLU A 357 -4.11 -25.17 20.26
C GLU A 357 -2.67 -24.67 20.22
N SER A 358 -2.00 -24.81 19.07
CA SER A 358 -0.64 -24.28 18.89
C SER A 358 -0.58 -22.75 19.00
N ILE A 359 -1.57 -22.01 18.48
CA ILE A 359 -1.66 -20.55 18.64
C ILE A 359 -1.77 -20.18 20.12
N LEU A 360 -2.62 -20.88 20.88
CA LEU A 360 -2.78 -20.67 22.32
C LEU A 360 -1.49 -20.97 23.10
N VAL A 361 -0.76 -22.02 22.72
CA VAL A 361 0.51 -22.39 23.37
C VAL A 361 1.65 -21.43 22.99
N HIS A 362 1.71 -20.96 21.75
CA HIS A 362 2.68 -19.93 21.35
C HIS A 362 2.33 -18.55 21.92
N GLY A 363 1.08 -18.34 22.32
CA GLY A 363 0.62 -17.08 22.92
C GLY A 363 0.57 -15.92 21.92
N HIS A 364 0.57 -16.21 20.61
CA HIS A 364 0.40 -15.21 19.57
C HIS A 364 -0.16 -15.82 18.28
N VAL A 365 -0.84 -15.00 17.50
CA VAL A 365 -1.29 -15.32 16.14
C VAL A 365 -0.10 -15.44 15.18
N MET A 366 -0.22 -16.32 14.19
CA MET A 366 0.89 -16.69 13.30
C MET A 366 0.46 -16.66 11.83
N SER A 367 1.33 -16.15 10.95
CA SER A 367 1.17 -16.31 9.50
C SER A 367 1.59 -17.72 9.05
N ARG A 368 1.21 -18.12 7.84
CA ARG A 368 1.68 -19.39 7.28
C ARG A 368 3.20 -19.40 7.10
N HIS A 369 3.77 -18.28 6.69
CA HIS A 369 5.22 -18.09 6.64
C HIS A 369 5.86 -18.34 8.01
N TYR A 370 5.29 -17.76 9.08
CA TYR A 370 5.78 -17.98 10.44
C TYR A 370 5.70 -19.45 10.85
N MET A 371 4.57 -20.13 10.60
CA MET A 371 4.41 -21.56 10.88
C MET A 371 5.48 -22.39 10.15
N ASN A 372 5.81 -22.07 8.89
CA ASN A 372 6.87 -22.77 8.17
C ASN A 372 8.26 -22.57 8.77
N LEU A 373 8.54 -21.42 9.39
CA LEU A 373 9.81 -21.18 10.08
C LEU A 373 9.94 -22.06 11.34
N LEU A 374 8.82 -22.43 11.98
CA LEU A 374 8.81 -23.33 13.14
C LEU A 374 9.26 -24.77 12.82
N LYS A 375 9.52 -25.10 11.55
CA LYS A 375 10.23 -26.34 11.16
C LYS A 375 11.64 -26.41 11.71
N GLN A 376 12.24 -25.25 11.98
CA GLN A 376 13.63 -25.13 12.38
C GLN A 376 13.73 -24.91 13.90
N PRO A 377 14.47 -25.77 14.64
CA PRO A 377 14.65 -25.64 16.08
C PRO A 377 15.11 -24.24 16.52
N ALA A 378 16.02 -23.62 15.75
CA ALA A 378 16.52 -22.29 16.04
C ALA A 378 15.42 -21.20 16.05
N TYR A 379 14.42 -21.31 15.18
CA TYR A 379 13.28 -20.38 15.15
C TYR A 379 12.30 -20.66 16.30
N VAL A 380 12.09 -21.93 16.65
CA VAL A 380 11.28 -22.30 17.83
C VAL A 380 11.92 -21.78 19.11
N ALA A 381 13.24 -21.90 19.28
CA ALA A 381 13.96 -21.34 20.42
C ALA A 381 13.76 -19.81 20.53
N LYS A 382 13.80 -19.09 19.41
CA LYS A 382 13.46 -17.66 19.36
C LYS A 382 12.01 -17.40 19.75
N ALA A 383 11.06 -18.23 19.31
CA ALA A 383 9.65 -18.12 19.70
C ALA A 383 9.46 -18.30 21.21
N VAL A 384 10.09 -19.33 21.80
CA VAL A 384 10.09 -19.56 23.26
C VAL A 384 10.64 -18.35 24.01
N ARG A 385 11.77 -17.79 23.55
CA ARG A 385 12.38 -16.58 24.14
C ARG A 385 11.40 -15.39 24.18
N GLN A 386 10.55 -15.26 23.17
CA GLN A 386 9.57 -14.18 23.04
C GLN A 386 8.23 -14.48 23.72
N HIS A 387 8.02 -15.71 24.20
CA HIS A 387 6.79 -16.11 24.88
C HIS A 387 6.57 -15.29 26.16
N GLY A 388 5.34 -14.84 26.41
CA GLY A 388 5.01 -13.92 27.51
C GLY A 388 5.49 -14.41 28.88
N ARG A 389 5.35 -15.71 29.17
CA ARG A 389 5.81 -16.32 30.44
C ARG A 389 7.34 -16.29 30.60
N ILE A 390 8.09 -16.44 29.51
CA ILE A 390 9.57 -16.39 29.51
C ILE A 390 10.04 -14.94 29.57
N ARG A 391 9.38 -14.03 28.83
CA ARG A 391 9.67 -12.59 28.89
C ARG A 391 9.51 -12.03 30.30
N LEU A 392 8.51 -12.47 31.06
CA LEU A 392 8.34 -12.06 32.46
C LEU A 392 9.56 -12.44 33.32
N ILE A 393 10.16 -13.61 33.11
CA ILE A 393 11.39 -14.02 33.80
C ILE A 393 12.55 -13.09 33.40
N PHE A 394 12.70 -12.77 32.11
CA PHE A 394 13.75 -11.86 31.64
C PHE A 394 13.56 -10.40 32.06
N LEU A 395 12.33 -9.98 32.33
CA LEU A 395 12.03 -8.67 32.90
C LEU A 395 12.35 -8.64 34.40
N LYS A 396 11.97 -9.69 35.14
CA LYS A 396 12.28 -9.86 36.56
C LYS A 396 13.79 -9.96 36.80
N HIS A 397 14.51 -10.66 35.92
CA HIS A 397 15.94 -10.92 35.99
C HIS A 397 16.65 -10.30 34.79
N ASN A 398 16.67 -8.96 34.75
CA ASN A 398 17.15 -8.17 33.62
C ASN A 398 18.69 -8.11 33.52
N ILE A 399 19.36 -9.26 33.55
CA ILE A 399 20.81 -9.39 33.48
C ILE A 399 21.18 -10.05 32.14
N PRO A 400 22.05 -9.44 31.31
CA PRO A 400 22.41 -9.99 29.99
C PRO A 400 22.91 -11.44 30.04
N ALA A 401 23.81 -11.76 30.96
CA ALA A 401 24.34 -13.12 31.13
C ALA A 401 23.26 -14.16 31.49
N VAL A 402 22.23 -13.76 32.23
CA VAL A 402 21.09 -14.63 32.56
C VAL A 402 20.25 -14.89 31.33
N LYS A 403 19.97 -13.85 30.53
CA LYS A 403 19.22 -13.98 29.28
C LYS A 403 19.94 -14.88 28.27
N ASP A 404 21.26 -14.73 28.15
CA ASP A 404 22.07 -15.52 27.22
C ASP A 404 22.14 -17.00 27.65
N ASN A 405 22.42 -17.26 28.94
CA ASN A 405 22.44 -18.63 29.45
C ASN A 405 21.05 -19.29 29.40
N ALA A 406 19.97 -18.55 29.70
CA ALA A 406 18.61 -19.06 29.57
C ALA A 406 18.25 -19.33 28.10
N PHE A 407 18.69 -18.49 27.16
CA PHE A 407 18.46 -18.74 25.74
C PHE A 407 19.23 -19.98 25.24
N ARG A 408 20.44 -20.22 25.76
CA ARG A 408 21.19 -21.46 25.50
C ARG A 408 20.46 -22.70 26.05
N LEU A 409 19.91 -22.61 27.26
CA LEU A 409 19.09 -23.68 27.85
C LEU A 409 17.83 -23.95 27.00
N ILE A 410 17.11 -22.90 26.60
CA ILE A 410 15.95 -22.99 25.70
C ILE A 410 16.32 -23.69 24.40
N THR A 411 17.45 -23.30 23.80
CA THR A 411 17.92 -23.89 22.53
C THR A 411 18.16 -25.38 22.67
N ALA A 412 18.88 -25.79 23.71
CA ALA A 412 19.14 -27.21 23.99
C ALA A 412 17.84 -28.00 24.23
N LEU A 413 16.91 -27.45 25.02
CA LEU A 413 15.61 -28.09 25.28
C LEU A 413 14.78 -28.30 24.01
N VAL A 414 14.77 -27.31 23.12
CA VAL A 414 14.05 -27.38 21.84
C VAL A 414 14.69 -28.42 20.92
N GLU A 415 16.02 -28.42 20.80
CA GLU A 415 16.76 -29.41 20.01
C GLU A 415 16.50 -30.85 20.50
N ALA A 416 16.48 -31.05 21.82
CA ALA A 416 16.16 -32.36 22.41
C ALA A 416 14.76 -32.87 22.04
N GLU A 417 13.75 -32.00 22.02
CA GLU A 417 12.39 -32.41 21.61
C GLU A 417 12.30 -32.67 20.10
N PHE A 418 12.98 -31.89 19.27
CA PHE A 418 13.02 -32.12 17.82
C PHE A 418 13.73 -33.44 17.47
N ALA A 419 14.84 -33.75 18.14
CA ALA A 419 15.58 -35.00 17.96
C ALA A 419 14.73 -36.24 18.29
N LYS A 420 13.86 -36.16 19.32
CA LYS A 420 12.93 -37.25 19.68
C LYS A 420 11.88 -37.52 18.60
N SER A 421 11.48 -36.49 17.85
CA SER A 421 10.30 -36.55 16.98
C SER A 421 10.52 -37.21 15.61
N LYS A 422 11.77 -37.41 15.16
CA LYS A 422 12.15 -37.85 13.79
C LYS A 422 11.48 -37.04 12.64
N ALA A 423 10.79 -35.95 12.94
CA ALA A 423 9.83 -35.29 12.04
C ALA A 423 10.41 -34.11 11.25
N SER A 424 11.70 -33.81 11.42
CA SER A 424 12.36 -32.68 10.78
C SER A 424 13.46 -33.17 9.84
N SER A 425 13.34 -32.78 8.57
CA SER A 425 14.36 -32.91 7.54
C SER A 425 15.57 -32.03 7.93
N GLY A 426 16.47 -32.56 8.76
CA GLY A 426 17.67 -31.85 9.21
C GLY A 426 18.14 -32.17 10.62
N THR A 427 17.71 -33.29 11.23
CA THR A 427 18.19 -33.68 12.56
C THR A 427 19.69 -33.98 12.57
N THR A 428 20.48 -33.02 13.07
CA THR A 428 21.80 -33.32 13.65
C THR A 428 21.55 -34.23 14.86
N PRO A 429 22.23 -35.39 14.98
CA PRO A 429 22.18 -36.19 16.20
C PRO A 429 22.53 -35.32 17.42
N LEU A 430 21.83 -35.53 18.55
CA LEU A 430 22.26 -34.91 19.80
C LEU A 430 23.69 -35.37 20.09
N SER A 431 24.54 -34.43 20.48
CA SER A 431 25.88 -34.74 20.99
C SER A 431 25.77 -35.66 22.22
N ASP A 432 26.70 -36.60 22.36
CA ASP A 432 26.79 -37.48 23.54
C ASP A 432 26.91 -36.68 24.86
N ASP A 433 27.40 -35.43 24.80
CA ASP A 433 27.56 -34.53 25.94
C ASP A 433 26.38 -33.56 26.16
N HIS A 434 25.25 -33.76 25.48
CA HIS A 434 24.10 -32.84 25.53
C HIS A 434 23.53 -32.68 26.94
N ASP A 435 23.31 -33.79 27.64
CA ASP A 435 22.78 -33.80 29.01
C ASP A 435 23.74 -33.15 30.01
N TYR A 436 25.05 -33.36 29.82
CA TYR A 436 26.07 -32.71 30.62
C TYR A 436 26.08 -31.19 30.38
N THR A 437 26.01 -30.77 29.12
CA THR A 437 25.97 -29.37 28.71
C THR A 437 24.76 -28.64 29.28
N MET A 438 23.58 -29.27 29.25
CA MET A 438 22.36 -28.74 29.86
C MET A 438 22.52 -28.54 31.38
N LYS A 439 23.02 -29.54 32.11
CA LYS A 439 23.26 -29.46 33.55
C LYS A 439 24.24 -28.34 33.92
N VAL A 440 25.27 -28.13 33.10
CA VAL A 440 26.24 -27.04 33.30
C VAL A 440 25.60 -25.67 33.10
N ILE A 441 24.74 -25.51 32.08
CA ILE A 441 24.02 -24.25 31.84
C ILE A 441 23.02 -23.98 32.97
N GLU A 442 22.29 -25.01 33.41
CA GLU A 442 21.31 -24.91 34.50
C GLU A 442 21.98 -24.50 35.81
N LYS A 443 23.13 -25.09 36.16
CA LYS A 443 23.94 -24.66 37.32
C LYS A 443 24.32 -23.19 37.29
N LYS A 444 24.58 -22.62 36.10
CA LYS A 444 24.90 -21.19 35.94
C LYS A 444 23.67 -20.29 36.13
N LEU A 445 22.47 -20.84 36.02
CA LEU A 445 21.20 -20.13 36.22
C LEU A 445 20.67 -20.23 37.66
N ILE A 446 21.22 -21.12 38.51
CA ILE A 446 20.72 -21.41 39.86
C ILE A 446 21.06 -20.39 40.96
N PRO A 447 22.04 -19.47 40.84
CA PRO A 447 22.02 -18.30 41.73
C PRO A 447 21.01 -17.21 41.29
N PRO A 448 20.93 -16.80 40.00
CA PRO A 448 20.10 -15.68 39.60
C PRO A 448 18.62 -16.00 39.37
N LEU A 449 18.25 -17.26 39.07
CA LEU A 449 16.85 -17.67 38.86
C LEU A 449 16.36 -18.56 40.00
N THR A 450 15.07 -18.45 40.32
CA THR A 450 14.44 -19.39 41.25
C THR A 450 14.18 -20.73 40.57
N ASP A 451 14.09 -21.83 41.34
CA ASP A 451 13.69 -23.14 40.81
C ASP A 451 12.35 -23.09 40.06
N HIS A 452 11.44 -22.22 40.51
CA HIS A 452 10.19 -21.96 39.82
C HIS A 452 10.40 -21.34 38.43
N ASP A 453 11.27 -20.34 38.31
CA ASP A 453 11.59 -19.69 37.03
C ASP A 453 12.25 -20.68 36.07
N ILE A 454 13.17 -21.52 36.55
CA ILE A 454 13.82 -22.58 35.76
C ILE A 454 12.78 -23.61 35.27
N ASN A 455 11.89 -24.06 36.15
CA ASN A 455 10.83 -25.00 35.78
C ASN A 455 9.89 -24.41 34.70
N ILE A 456 9.55 -23.12 34.78
CA ILE A 456 8.78 -22.43 33.72
C ILE A 456 9.53 -22.47 32.39
N ILE A 457 10.85 -22.22 32.38
CA ILE A 457 11.68 -22.31 31.17
C ILE A 457 11.60 -23.73 30.58
N HIS A 458 11.77 -24.77 31.40
CA HIS A 458 11.66 -26.16 30.96
C HIS A 458 10.29 -26.49 30.36
N GLN A 459 9.22 -26.20 31.11
CA GLN A 459 7.86 -26.53 30.73
C GLN A 459 7.46 -25.87 29.41
N TRP A 460 7.69 -24.55 29.27
CA TRP A 460 7.27 -23.83 28.08
C TRP A 460 8.17 -24.08 26.88
N SER A 461 9.48 -24.30 27.07
CA SER A 461 10.35 -24.71 25.96
C SER A 461 9.89 -26.02 25.36
N LYS A 462 9.60 -27.02 26.21
CA LYS A 462 9.10 -28.32 25.79
C LYS A 462 7.72 -28.21 25.13
N LYS A 463 6.78 -27.51 25.76
CA LYS A 463 5.40 -27.39 25.26
C LYS A 463 5.34 -26.71 23.90
N ILE A 464 6.05 -25.58 23.73
CA ILE A 464 6.11 -24.86 22.46
C ILE A 464 6.82 -25.69 21.38
N ALA A 465 7.90 -26.40 21.72
CA ALA A 465 8.57 -27.30 20.78
C ALA A 465 7.66 -28.43 20.30
N GLN A 466 6.92 -29.07 21.22
CA GLN A 466 6.00 -30.15 20.89
C GLN A 466 4.85 -29.68 20.00
N GLU A 467 4.23 -28.53 20.29
CA GLU A 467 3.19 -27.97 19.42
C GLU A 467 3.75 -27.54 18.06
N SER A 468 4.95 -26.95 18.03
CA SER A 468 5.65 -26.68 16.78
C SER A 468 5.83 -27.96 15.96
N ILE A 469 6.29 -29.07 16.54
CA ILE A 469 6.43 -30.35 15.83
C ILE A 469 5.07 -30.86 15.30
N LYS A 470 4.02 -30.82 16.12
CA LYS A 470 2.66 -31.26 15.73
C LYS A 470 2.09 -30.47 14.56
N LEU A 471 2.34 -29.16 14.48
CA LEU A 471 1.92 -28.31 13.35
C LEU A 471 2.44 -28.85 12.01
N HIS A 472 3.65 -29.42 11.99
CA HIS A 472 4.28 -29.91 10.75
C HIS A 472 3.82 -31.31 10.37
N GLN A 473 3.56 -32.15 11.37
CA GLN A 473 3.08 -33.52 11.15
C GLN A 473 1.64 -33.55 10.61
N ASN A 474 0.87 -32.48 10.84
CA ASN A 474 -0.52 -32.35 10.39
C ASN A 474 -0.71 -31.07 9.57
N PRO A 475 -0.18 -31.02 8.32
CA PRO A 475 -0.30 -29.86 7.46
C PRO A 475 -1.76 -29.71 7.00
N MET A 476 -2.56 -28.97 7.76
CA MET A 476 -3.92 -28.56 7.36
C MET A 476 -4.00 -27.03 7.30
N GLY A 477 -4.86 -26.50 6.44
CA GLY A 477 -5.06 -25.06 6.26
C GLY A 477 -3.90 -24.35 5.53
N ILE A 478 -4.31 -23.42 4.65
CA ILE A 478 -3.52 -22.43 3.88
C ILE A 478 -2.09 -22.89 3.52
N GLY A 479 -1.97 -23.39 2.30
CA GLY A 479 -0.72 -23.64 1.60
C GLY A 479 -0.90 -23.47 0.10
N TYR A 480 -1.90 -22.67 -0.30
CA TYR A 480 -2.18 -22.44 -1.70
C TYR A 480 -1.02 -21.67 -2.31
N VAL A 481 -0.49 -22.17 -3.44
CA VAL A 481 0.70 -21.59 -4.07
C VAL A 481 0.48 -20.13 -4.48
N VAL A 482 -0.78 -19.77 -4.75
CA VAL A 482 -1.18 -18.39 -5.05
C VAL A 482 -0.88 -17.45 -3.89
N ASP A 483 -1.05 -17.88 -2.63
CA ASP A 483 -0.79 -17.02 -1.47
C ASP A 483 0.69 -16.64 -1.35
N GLN A 484 1.59 -17.58 -1.63
CA GLN A 484 3.03 -17.31 -1.68
C GLN A 484 3.40 -16.35 -2.81
N THR A 485 2.72 -16.49 -3.95
CA THR A 485 2.94 -15.64 -5.15
C THR A 485 2.43 -14.21 -4.93
N LEU A 486 1.36 -14.06 -4.15
CA LEU A 486 0.78 -12.77 -3.78
C LEU A 486 1.40 -12.18 -2.50
N GLY A 487 2.19 -12.97 -1.76
CA GLY A 487 2.78 -12.58 -0.48
C GLY A 487 1.81 -12.56 0.69
N THR A 488 0.57 -13.01 0.48
CA THR A 488 -0.48 -13.09 1.51
C THR A 488 -0.17 -14.17 2.55
N ASP A 489 0.69 -15.15 2.24
CA ASP A 489 1.17 -16.17 3.18
C ASP A 489 1.98 -15.59 4.35
N LYS A 490 2.51 -14.38 4.19
CA LYS A 490 3.25 -13.62 5.23
C LYS A 490 2.33 -12.85 6.17
N HIS A 491 1.06 -12.66 5.82
CA HIS A 491 0.10 -11.94 6.64
C HIS A 491 -0.36 -12.80 7.83
N VAL A 492 -0.51 -12.15 8.99
CA VAL A 492 -1.01 -12.81 10.20
C VAL A 492 -2.53 -12.97 10.05
N PHE A 493 -2.99 -14.22 9.91
CA PHE A 493 -4.40 -14.52 9.75
C PHE A 493 -5.10 -14.58 11.12
N SER A 494 -6.31 -14.01 11.21
CA SER A 494 -7.10 -13.90 12.45
C SER A 494 -8.50 -14.44 12.20
N ILE A 495 -8.99 -15.34 13.06
CA ILE A 495 -10.15 -16.20 12.79
C ILE A 495 -11.40 -15.72 13.53
N LEU A 496 -12.57 -15.78 12.87
CA LEU A 496 -13.89 -16.24 13.36
C LEU A 496 -15.01 -16.03 12.29
N GLY A 497 -15.65 -17.12 11.80
CA GLY A 497 -16.84 -17.09 10.91
C GLY A 497 -17.16 -18.44 10.22
N PRO A 498 -18.39 -18.74 9.75
CA PRO A 498 -18.81 -20.02 9.11
C PRO A 498 -18.12 -20.36 7.76
N HIS A 499 -17.71 -21.63 7.55
CA HIS A 499 -17.17 -22.19 6.29
C HIS A 499 -17.64 -23.65 6.14
N LEU A 500 -17.94 -24.09 4.91
CA LEU A 500 -18.60 -25.37 4.61
C LEU A 500 -17.68 -26.40 3.90
N GLY A 501 -16.38 -26.11 3.73
CA GLY A 501 -15.44 -27.01 3.06
C GLY A 501 -14.89 -28.09 3.98
N HIS A 502 -14.95 -29.36 3.54
CA HIS A 502 -14.49 -30.57 4.24
C HIS A 502 -13.04 -30.55 4.79
N TYR A 503 -12.18 -29.66 4.29
CA TYR A 503 -10.77 -29.56 4.68
C TYR A 503 -10.49 -28.63 5.86
N TYR A 504 -11.49 -27.86 6.29
CA TYR A 504 -11.37 -26.92 7.39
C TYR A 504 -12.21 -27.45 8.54
N GLY A 505 -11.52 -27.97 9.56
CA GLY A 505 -12.13 -28.70 10.67
C GLY A 505 -13.36 -28.03 11.28
N ASP A 506 -14.18 -28.87 11.91
CA ASP A 506 -15.37 -28.44 12.62
C ASP A 506 -15.01 -27.58 13.84
N ILE A 507 -15.92 -26.68 14.19
CA ILE A 507 -15.88 -26.00 15.50
C ILE A 507 -16.34 -27.04 16.52
N ILE A 508 -15.44 -27.49 17.39
CA ILE A 508 -15.81 -28.24 18.60
C ILE A 508 -16.12 -27.25 19.72
#